data_AF-A0A959REK4-F1
#
_entry.id   AF-A0A959REK4-F1
#
_cell.length_a   1.000
_cell.length_b   1.000
_cell.length_c   1.000
_cell.angle_alpha   90.00
_cell.angle_beta   90.00
_cell.angle_gamma   90.00
#
_symmetry.space_group_name_H-M   'P 1'
#
loop_
_entity.id
_entity.type
_entity.pdbx_description
1 polymer ?
#
loop_
_entity_poly.entity_id
_entity_poly.type
_entity_poly.pdbx_seq_one_letter_code
_entity_poly.pdbx_strand_id
1 'polypeptide(L)'
;MNSKRQKSKKISIFYFLIMLVITAVITVIYINNSIEVNQLAMGNNELKEQIKKSVESNDLLRSEVERLSSFERIRSIAKEKFELTYQENSVDENNNIVLSKQEIK
;
A
#
# COMPACT_ATOMS: atom_id res chain seq x y z
N MET A 1 -44.91 10.15 -64.85
CA MET A 1 -44.21 9.39 -63.80
C MET A 1 -43.98 10.34 -62.62
N ASN A 2 -44.76 10.21 -61.55
CA ASN A 2 -44.90 11.24 -60.50
C ASN A 2 -43.66 11.34 -59.59
N SER A 3 -43.02 12.51 -59.57
CA SER A 3 -42.01 12.83 -58.57
C SER A 3 -42.69 13.22 -57.25
N LYS A 4 -42.54 12.37 -56.23
CA LYS A 4 -42.95 12.70 -54.86
C LYS A 4 -41.97 13.74 -54.32
N ARG A 5 -42.33 15.02 -54.40
CA ARG A 5 -41.62 16.11 -53.73
C ARG A 5 -41.70 15.89 -52.21
N GLN A 6 -40.63 15.37 -51.62
CA GLN A 6 -40.48 15.28 -50.16
C GLN A 6 -40.47 16.69 -49.57
N LYS A 7 -41.53 17.06 -48.84
CA LYS A 7 -41.54 18.27 -48.02
C LYS A 7 -40.56 18.06 -46.85
N SER A 8 -39.45 18.79 -46.86
CA SER A 8 -38.55 18.85 -45.70
C SER A 8 -39.31 19.44 -44.52
N LYS A 9 -39.44 18.68 -43.44
CA LYS A 9 -40.04 19.16 -42.19
C LYS A 9 -39.05 20.15 -41.58
N LYS A 10 -39.40 21.44 -41.55
CA LYS A 10 -38.65 22.45 -40.80
C LYS A 10 -38.80 22.14 -39.31
N ILE A 11 -37.72 21.71 -38.67
CA ILE A 11 -37.65 21.63 -37.21
C ILE A 11 -37.89 23.04 -36.68
N SER A 12 -38.92 23.22 -35.86
CA SER A 12 -39.20 24.51 -35.26
C SER A 12 -38.06 24.88 -34.33
N ILE A 13 -37.58 26.13 -34.43
CA ILE A 13 -36.53 26.71 -33.58
C ILE A 13 -36.79 26.45 -32.08
N PHE A 14 -38.06 26.35 -31.70
CA PHE A 14 -38.50 26.06 -30.35
C PHE A 14 -38.06 24.68 -29.85
N TYR A 15 -38.16 23.63 -30.67
CA TYR A 15 -37.68 22.30 -30.30
C TYR A 15 -36.16 22.26 -30.18
N PHE A 16 -35.46 23.03 -31.02
CA PHE A 16 -34.01 23.16 -30.92
C PHE A 16 -33.58 23.81 -29.59
N LEU A 17 -34.26 24.89 -29.18
CA LEU A 17 -34.03 25.52 -27.88
C LEU A 17 -34.27 24.57 -26.69
N ILE A 18 -35.36 23.79 -26.73
CA ILE A 18 -35.64 22.80 -25.69
C ILE A 18 -34.54 21.74 -25.63
N MET A 19 -34.09 21.24 -26.79
CA MET A 19 -33.04 20.23 -26.86
C MET A 19 -31.71 20.76 -26.29
N LEU A 20 -31.41 22.04 -26.51
CA LEU A 20 -30.23 22.72 -25.96
C LEU A 20 -30.28 22.81 -24.42
N VAL A 21 -31.44 23.14 -23.86
CA VAL A 21 -31.62 23.17 -22.40
C VAL A 21 -31.48 21.75 -21.81
N ILE A 22 -32.08 20.75 -22.44
CA ILE A 22 -31.99 19.36 -21.99
C ILE A 22 -30.55 18.87 -22.02
N THR A 23 -29.82 19.14 -23.11
CA THR A 23 -28.40 18.76 -23.22
C THR A 23 -27.54 19.45 -22.17
N ALA A 24 -27.75 20.75 -21.91
CA ALA A 24 -27.04 21.45 -20.85
C ALA A 24 -27.27 20.82 -19.45
N VAL A 25 -28.51 20.45 -19.13
CA VAL A 25 -28.83 19.79 -17.86
C VAL A 25 -28.16 18.42 -17.76
N ILE A 26 -28.20 17.62 -18.83
CA ILE A 26 -27.54 16.32 -18.88
C ILE A 26 -26.02 16.47 -18.67
N THR A 27 -25.40 17.46 -19.29
CA THR A 27 -23.96 17.74 -19.13
C THR A 27 -23.60 18.06 -17.68
N VAL A 28 -24.38 18.89 -17.00
CA VAL A 28 -24.14 19.23 -15.58
C VAL A 28 -24.25 17.98 -14.69
N ILE A 29 -25.28 17.17 -14.88
CA ILE A 29 -25.47 15.92 -14.11
C ILE A 29 -24.31 14.95 -14.35
N TYR A 30 -23.88 14.83 -15.61
CA TYR A 30 -22.76 13.96 -15.99
C TYR A 30 -21.45 14.40 -15.34
N ILE A 31 -21.13 15.69 -15.38
CA ILE A 31 -19.92 16.24 -14.74
C ILE A 31 -19.95 15.96 -13.24
N ASN A 32 -21.10 16.19 -12.58
CA ASN A 32 -21.21 15.95 -11.15
C ASN A 32 -20.96 14.47 -10.79
N ASN A 33 -21.57 13.55 -11.54
CA ASN A 33 -21.34 12.11 -11.38
C ASN A 33 -19.87 11.74 -11.61
N SER A 34 -19.24 12.30 -12.66
CA SER A 34 -17.84 12.01 -12.96
C SER A 34 -16.89 12.49 -11.85
N ILE A 35 -17.18 13.63 -11.22
CA ILE A 35 -16.39 14.14 -10.09
C ILE A 35 -16.54 13.21 -8.89
N GLU A 36 -17.78 12.82 -8.55
CA GLU A 36 -18.07 11.94 -7.42
C GLU A 36 -17.41 10.57 -7.57
N VAL A 37 -17.50 9.96 -8.76
CA VAL A 37 -16.82 8.69 -9.05
C VAL A 37 -15.30 8.84 -8.93
N ASN A 38 -14.73 9.95 -9.41
CA ASN A 38 -13.28 10.19 -9.28
C ASN A 38 -12.86 10.35 -7.81
N GLN A 39 -13.64 11.06 -7.00
CA GLN A 39 -13.40 11.17 -5.56
C GLN A 39 -13.47 9.80 -4.86
N LEU A 40 -14.48 8.99 -5.19
CA LEU A 40 -14.60 7.61 -4.70
C LEU A 40 -13.39 6.75 -5.11
N ALA A 41 -12.91 6.88 -6.34
CA ALA A 41 -11.72 6.16 -6.81
C ALA A 41 -10.45 6.61 -6.07
N MET A 42 -10.28 7.90 -5.82
CA MET A 42 -9.16 8.44 -5.03
C MET A 42 -9.21 7.91 -3.60
N GLY A 43 -10.36 7.97 -2.93
CA GLY A 43 -10.53 7.45 -1.56
C GLY A 43 -10.27 5.95 -1.47
N ASN A 44 -10.68 5.16 -2.47
CA ASN A 44 -10.40 3.72 -2.52
C ASN A 44 -8.90 3.43 -2.68
N ASN A 45 -8.20 4.19 -3.52
CA ASN A 45 -6.74 4.07 -3.66
C ASN A 45 -6.01 4.43 -2.37
N GLU A 46 -6.41 5.51 -1.70
CA GLU A 46 -5.84 5.90 -0.42
C GLU A 46 -6.04 4.80 0.64
N LEU A 47 -7.25 4.26 0.73
CA LEU A 47 -7.54 3.17 1.67
C LEU A 47 -6.71 1.92 1.36
N LYS A 48 -6.55 1.57 0.08
CA LYS A 48 -5.66 0.46 -0.34
C LYS A 48 -4.21 0.71 0.06
N GLU A 49 -3.73 1.94 -0.07
CA GLU A 49 -2.37 2.29 0.35
C GLU A 49 -2.21 2.16 1.87
N GLN A 50 -3.18 2.60 2.66
CA GLN A 50 -3.19 2.42 4.11
C GLN A 50 -3.17 0.93 4.51
N ILE A 51 -3.99 0.11 3.84
CA ILE A 51 -3.99 -1.35 4.05
C ILE A 51 -2.60 -1.94 3.74
N LYS A 52 -1.99 -1.56 2.61
CA LYS A 52 -0.66 -2.04 2.24
C LYS A 52 0.40 -1.69 3.30
N LYS A 53 0.41 -0.45 3.78
CA LYS A 53 1.32 0.00 4.85
C LYS A 53 1.12 -0.79 6.15
N SER A 54 -0.14 -1.09 6.49
CA SER A 54 -0.45 -1.88 7.68
C SER A 54 0.02 -3.33 7.55
N VAL A 55 -0.11 -3.93 6.37
CA VAL A 55 0.38 -5.29 6.09
C VAL A 55 1.91 -5.32 6.16
N GLU A 56 2.59 -4.38 5.51
CA GLU A 56 4.06 -4.27 5.57
C GLU A 56 4.56 -4.11 7.01
N SER A 57 3.89 -3.28 7.81
CA SER A 57 4.22 -3.11 9.23
C SER A 57 4.01 -4.40 10.02
N ASN A 58 2.96 -5.16 9.73
CA ASN A 58 2.71 -6.45 10.37
C ASN A 58 3.78 -7.49 10.01
N ASP A 59 4.18 -7.55 8.74
CA ASP A 59 5.23 -8.45 8.27
C ASP A 59 6.59 -8.13 8.93
N LEU A 60 6.92 -6.84 9.09
CA LEU A 60 8.11 -6.40 9.82
C LEU A 60 8.05 -6.83 11.29
N LEU A 61 6.92 -6.60 11.97
CA LEU A 61 6.74 -7.02 13.36
C LEU A 61 6.85 -8.53 13.51
N ARG A 62 6.27 -9.29 12.58
CA ARG A 62 6.37 -10.75 12.57
C ARG A 62 7.81 -11.22 12.41
N SER A 63 8.56 -10.61 11.49
CA SER A 63 9.98 -10.90 11.30
C SER A 63 10.79 -10.62 12.58
N GLU A 64 10.50 -9.53 13.27
CA GLU A 64 11.19 -9.18 14.51
C GLU A 64 10.86 -10.17 15.65
N VAL A 65 9.59 -10.58 15.76
CA VAL A 65 9.18 -11.65 16.71
C VAL A 65 9.90 -12.96 16.41
N GLU A 66 10.00 -13.35 15.15
CA GLU A 66 10.72 -14.56 14.75
C GLU A 66 12.22 -14.47 15.08
N ARG A 67 12.82 -13.29 14.89
CA ARG A 67 14.23 -13.02 15.26
C ARG A 67 14.46 -13.15 16.76
N LEU A 68 13.63 -12.49 17.57
CA LEU A 68 13.70 -12.53 19.03
C LEU A 68 13.46 -13.94 19.57
N SER A 69 12.43 -14.62 19.07
CA SER A 69 12.15 -16.01 19.44
C SER A 69 13.30 -16.96 19.09
N SER A 70 13.96 -16.71 17.95
CA SER A 70 15.14 -17.49 17.55
C SER A 70 16.34 -17.21 18.46
N PHE A 71 16.55 -15.95 18.86
CA PHE A 71 17.59 -15.60 19.83
C PHE A 71 17.35 -16.26 21.20
N GLU A 72 16.11 -16.23 21.71
CA GLU A 72 15.75 -16.90 22.95
C GLU A 72 15.99 -18.41 22.87
N ARG A 73 15.64 -19.05 21.76
CA ARG A 73 15.93 -20.47 21.51
C ARG A 73 17.43 -20.76 21.51
N ILE A 74 18.24 -19.93 20.87
CA ILE A 74 19.69 -20.09 20.86
C ILE A 74 20.23 -19.94 22.29
N ARG A 75 19.75 -18.94 23.04
CA ARG A 75 20.15 -18.70 24.43
C ARG A 75 19.78 -19.86 25.34
N SER A 76 18.59 -20.44 25.20
CA SER A 76 18.18 -21.59 26.02
C SER A 76 19.03 -22.82 25.71
N ILE A 77 19.28 -23.12 24.44
CA ILE A 77 20.14 -24.24 24.03
C ILE A 77 21.57 -24.05 24.53
N ALA A 78 22.13 -22.85 24.41
CA ALA A 78 23.47 -22.53 24.90
C ALA A 78 23.60 -22.74 26.41
N LYS A 79 22.59 -22.31 27.16
CA LYS A 79 22.55 -22.47 28.62
C LYS A 79 22.34 -23.92 29.06
N GLU A 80 21.43 -24.64 28.42
CA GLU A 80 21.05 -26.00 28.86
C GLU A 80 22.04 -27.08 28.41
N LYS A 81 22.57 -26.98 27.19
CA LYS A 81 23.47 -28.01 26.64
C LYS A 81 24.94 -27.73 26.89
N PHE A 82 25.31 -26.46 27.00
CA PHE A 82 26.71 -26.05 27.07
C PHE A 82 27.04 -25.24 28.32
N GLU A 83 26.06 -25.01 29.22
CA GLU A 83 26.19 -24.18 30.42
C GLU A 83 26.72 -22.75 30.13
N LEU A 84 26.60 -22.30 28.88
CA LEU A 84 27.08 -21.00 28.44
C LEU A 84 26.06 -19.93 28.83
N THR A 85 26.50 -18.97 29.64
CA THR A 85 25.66 -17.84 30.06
C THR A 85 25.99 -16.62 29.20
N TYR A 86 25.00 -16.12 28.45
CA TYR A 86 25.14 -14.89 27.69
C TYR A 86 25.31 -13.69 28.63
N GLN A 87 26.41 -12.95 28.48
CA GLN A 87 26.65 -11.66 29.15
C GLN A 87 26.56 -10.53 28.13
N GLU A 88 25.65 -9.59 28.37
CA GLU A 88 25.34 -8.48 27.45
C GLU A 88 26.42 -7.38 27.47
N ASN A 89 27.30 -7.38 28.48
CA ASN A 89 28.30 -6.33 28.75
C ASN A 89 29.76 -6.83 28.70
N SER A 90 30.11 -7.79 27.85
CA SER A 90 31.50 -8.25 27.73
C SER A 90 32.36 -7.36 26.82
N VAL A 91 32.30 -6.05 26.98
CA VAL A 91 33.43 -5.18 26.66
C VAL A 91 34.18 -5.03 27.97
N ASP A 92 35.12 -5.95 28.19
CA ASP A 92 36.01 -5.92 29.33
C ASP A 92 36.86 -4.64 29.23
N GLU A 93 36.58 -3.66 30.09
CA GLU A 93 37.28 -2.37 30.12
C GLU A 93 38.75 -2.52 30.55
N ASN A 94 39.20 -3.73 30.91
CA ASN A 94 40.60 -4.08 31.09
C ASN A 94 40.83 -5.57 30.86
N ASN A 95 41.10 -6.01 29.62
CA ASN A 95 41.98 -7.17 29.41
C ASN A 95 42.60 -7.21 28.03
N ASN A 96 43.92 -6.98 28.03
CA ASN A 96 44.82 -7.42 26.98
C ASN A 96 44.57 -8.90 26.67
N ILE A 97 44.32 -9.23 25.41
CA ILE A 97 44.34 -10.61 24.92
C ILE A 97 45.81 -11.04 24.87
N VAL A 98 46.31 -11.61 25.97
CA VAL A 98 47.62 -12.26 25.98
C VAL A 98 47.49 -13.62 25.30
N LEU A 99 47.83 -13.67 24.02
CA LEU A 99 48.03 -14.92 23.28
C LEU A 99 49.32 -15.58 23.82
N SER A 100 49.19 -16.57 24.70
CA SER A 100 50.31 -17.43 25.06
C SER A 100 50.61 -18.35 23.87
N LYS A 101 51.62 -17.98 23.08
CA LYS A 101 52.16 -18.76 21.97
C LYS A 101 52.98 -19.93 22.54
N GLN A 102 52.33 -20.91 23.14
CA GLN A 102 52.99 -22.15 23.53
C GLN A 102 53.16 -23.04 22.29
N GLU A 103 54.39 -22.94 21.77
CA GLU A 103 55.20 -24.04 21.21
C GLU A 103 54.62 -24.81 20.02
N ILE A 104 54.78 -24.24 18.83
CA ILE A 104 55.07 -25.04 17.63
C ILE A 104 56.60 -25.16 17.57
N LYS A 105 57.13 -26.32 17.95
CA LYS A 105 58.49 -26.73 17.63
C LYS A 105 58.47 -28.12 17.04
#